data_AF-P02211-F1
#
_entry.id   AF-P02211-F1
#
_cell.length_a   1.000
_cell.length_b   1.000
_cell.length_c   1.000
_cell.angle_alpha   90.00
_cell.angle_beta   90.00
_cell.angle_gamma   90.00
#
_symmetry.space_group_name_H-M   'P 1'
#
loop_
_entity.id
_entity.type
_entity.pdbx_description
1 polymer ?
#
loop_
_entity_poly.entity_id
_entity_poly.type
_entity_poly.pdbx_seq_one_letter_code
_entity_poly.pdbx_strand_id
1 'polypeptide(L)'
;MSLSAAEADLVGKSWAPVYANKDANGDAFLLSLFEKFPNNANYFADFKGKSIADIKASPKLRDVSSRIFTRLNEFVNNAADAGKMSAMLSQFASEHVGFGVGSAQFENVRSMFPAFVASLSAPPADDAWNKLFGLIVAALKAAGK
;
A
#
# COMPACT_ATOMS: atom_id res chain seq x y z
N MET A 1 -6.37 16.04 4.72
CA MET A 1 -4.91 15.93 4.97
C MET A 1 -4.26 15.44 3.69
N SER A 2 -3.08 15.97 3.32
CA SER A 2 -2.36 15.61 2.09
C SER A 2 -0.85 15.79 2.26
N LEU A 3 -0.08 15.40 1.24
CA LEU A 3 1.33 15.78 1.11
C LEU A 3 1.43 17.23 0.61
N SER A 4 2.58 17.86 0.87
CA SER A 4 2.99 19.07 0.15
C SER A 4 3.32 18.73 -1.31
N ALA A 5 3.38 19.74 -2.17
CA ALA A 5 3.75 19.54 -3.58
C ALA A 5 5.14 18.90 -3.73
N ALA A 6 6.11 19.28 -2.90
CA ALA A 6 7.46 18.70 -2.92
C ALA A 6 7.47 17.23 -2.48
N GLU A 7 6.76 16.89 -1.41
CA GLU A 7 6.63 15.49 -0.97
C GLU A 7 5.89 14.63 -2.00
N ALA A 8 4.82 15.17 -2.61
CA ALA A 8 4.08 14.47 -3.66
C ALA A 8 4.96 14.20 -4.90
N ASP A 9 5.81 15.15 -5.29
CA ASP A 9 6.77 14.98 -6.39
C ASP A 9 7.82 13.89 -6.08
N LEU A 10 8.34 13.83 -4.85
CA LEU A 10 9.26 12.76 -4.42
C LEU A 10 8.61 11.37 -4.45
N VAL A 11 7.37 11.27 -3.95
CA VAL A 11 6.60 10.01 -4.03
C VAL A 11 6.34 9.65 -5.49
N GLY A 12 5.95 10.61 -6.34
CA GLY A 12 5.74 10.37 -7.78
C GLY A 12 6.99 9.85 -8.49
N LYS A 13 8.15 10.50 -8.28
CA LYS A 13 9.43 10.11 -8.88
C LYS A 13 9.91 8.73 -8.41
N SER A 14 9.75 8.42 -7.13
CA SER A 14 10.11 7.11 -6.58
C SER A 14 9.13 6.01 -6.99
N TRP A 15 7.85 6.34 -7.18
CA TRP A 15 6.81 5.39 -7.61
C TRP A 15 6.89 5.02 -9.09
N ALA A 16 7.30 5.95 -9.96
CA ALA A 16 7.33 5.74 -11.42
C ALA A 16 8.03 4.43 -11.86
N PRO A 17 9.27 4.10 -11.44
CA PRO A 17 9.90 2.83 -11.82
C PRO A 17 9.19 1.59 -11.21
N VAL A 18 8.57 1.76 -10.04
CA VAL A 18 7.82 0.68 -9.38
C VAL A 18 6.56 0.34 -10.18
N TYR A 19 5.80 1.36 -10.58
CA TYR A 19 4.57 1.19 -11.36
C TYR A 19 4.83 0.83 -12.82
N ALA A 20 5.99 1.20 -13.39
CA ALA A 20 6.38 0.78 -14.73
C ALA A 20 6.43 -0.76 -14.88
N ASN A 21 6.74 -1.49 -13.81
CA ASN A 21 6.67 -2.94 -13.75
C ASN A 21 5.62 -3.41 -12.72
N LYS A 22 4.42 -2.80 -12.76
CA LYS A 22 3.41 -2.93 -11.69
C LYS A 22 3.09 -4.38 -11.32
N ASP A 23 3.03 -5.26 -12.30
CA ASP A 23 2.55 -6.63 -12.12
C ASP A 23 3.57 -7.45 -11.32
N ALA A 24 4.83 -7.47 -11.77
CA ALA A 24 5.88 -8.20 -11.06
C ALA A 24 6.21 -7.56 -9.71
N ASN A 25 6.26 -6.23 -9.64
CA ASN A 25 6.53 -5.51 -8.39
C ASN A 25 5.37 -5.64 -7.41
N GLY A 26 4.13 -5.66 -7.88
CA GLY A 26 2.95 -5.89 -7.05
C GLY A 26 2.96 -7.26 -6.41
N ASP A 27 3.23 -8.30 -7.22
CA ASP A 27 3.34 -9.67 -6.73
C ASP A 27 4.48 -9.80 -5.70
N ALA A 28 5.66 -9.24 -6.01
CA ALA A 28 6.81 -9.23 -5.12
C ALA A 28 6.55 -8.49 -3.80
N PHE A 29 5.87 -7.34 -3.86
CA PHE A 29 5.49 -6.57 -2.68
C PHE A 29 4.59 -7.38 -1.75
N LEU A 30 3.53 -7.99 -2.30
CA LEU A 30 2.55 -8.70 -1.50
C LEU A 30 3.15 -9.97 -0.85
N LEU A 31 4.02 -10.69 -1.59
CA LEU A 31 4.79 -11.81 -1.04
C LEU A 31 5.72 -11.34 0.09
N SER A 32 6.47 -10.25 -0.12
CA SER A 32 7.36 -9.68 0.91
C SER A 32 6.59 -9.27 2.17
N LEU A 33 5.38 -8.71 2.00
CA LEU A 33 4.50 -8.35 3.11
C LEU A 33 4.08 -9.58 3.92
N PHE A 34 3.67 -10.67 3.25
CA PHE A 34 3.22 -11.88 3.91
C PHE A 34 4.38 -12.71 4.49
N GLU A 35 5.57 -12.65 3.91
CA GLU A 35 6.76 -13.27 4.51
C GLU A 35 7.14 -12.56 5.82
N LYS A 36 7.11 -11.22 5.84
CA LYS A 36 7.45 -10.43 7.03
C LYS A 36 6.34 -10.40 8.08
N PHE A 37 5.07 -10.38 7.63
CA PHE A 37 3.88 -10.28 8.47
C PHE A 37 2.84 -11.33 8.04
N PRO A 38 3.05 -12.62 8.36
CA PRO A 38 2.22 -13.72 7.83
C PRO A 38 0.74 -13.61 8.18
N ASN A 39 0.42 -13.02 9.34
CA ASN A 39 -0.97 -12.79 9.74
C ASN A 39 -1.74 -11.87 8.78
N ASN A 40 -1.05 -11.01 8.00
CA ASN A 40 -1.69 -10.12 7.04
C ASN A 40 -2.38 -10.91 5.91
N ALA A 41 -1.90 -12.10 5.54
CA ALA A 41 -2.53 -12.93 4.50
C ALA A 41 -3.94 -13.39 4.90
N ASN A 42 -4.22 -13.52 6.19
CA ASN A 42 -5.51 -14.03 6.70
C ASN A 42 -6.69 -13.05 6.55
N TYR A 43 -6.42 -11.79 6.19
CA TYR A 43 -7.46 -10.81 5.85
C TYR A 43 -7.96 -10.95 4.41
N PHE A 44 -7.24 -11.70 3.56
CA PHE A 44 -7.62 -11.97 2.18
C PHE A 44 -8.28 -13.35 2.11
N ALA A 45 -9.56 -13.41 1.74
CA ALA A 45 -10.30 -14.66 1.67
C ALA A 45 -9.61 -15.72 0.78
N ASP A 46 -9.03 -15.29 -0.34
CA ASP A 46 -8.31 -16.17 -1.27
C ASP A 46 -6.99 -16.73 -0.71
N PHE A 47 -6.41 -16.13 0.34
CA PHE A 47 -5.10 -16.49 0.90
C PHE A 47 -5.16 -17.01 2.34
N LYS A 48 -6.30 -16.86 3.01
CA LYS A 48 -6.48 -17.30 4.39
C LYS A 48 -6.12 -18.76 4.57
N GLY A 49 -5.17 -19.03 5.48
CA GLY A 49 -4.67 -20.38 5.79
C GLY A 49 -3.75 -21.01 4.75
N LYS A 50 -3.39 -20.31 3.67
CA LYS A 50 -2.45 -20.81 2.66
C LYS A 50 -1.00 -20.52 3.03
N SER A 51 -0.08 -21.37 2.57
CA SER A 51 1.36 -21.10 2.68
C SER A 51 1.79 -20.02 1.68
N ILE A 52 2.95 -19.40 1.90
CA ILE A 52 3.53 -18.45 0.92
C ILE A 52 3.74 -19.11 -0.44
N ALA A 53 4.11 -20.39 -0.48
CA ALA A 53 4.26 -21.15 -1.72
C ALA A 53 2.92 -21.29 -2.47
N ASP A 54 1.84 -21.61 -1.76
CA ASP A 54 0.49 -21.71 -2.34
C ASP A 54 -0.04 -20.37 -2.82
N ILE A 55 0.26 -19.27 -2.10
CA ILE A 55 -0.10 -17.91 -2.51
C ILE A 55 0.67 -17.53 -3.77
N LYS A 56 1.98 -17.79 -3.82
CA LYS A 56 2.83 -17.51 -4.99
C LYS A 56 2.38 -18.27 -6.24
N ALA A 57 1.87 -19.49 -6.08
CA ALA A 57 1.32 -20.28 -7.17
C ALA A 57 -0.13 -19.90 -7.55
N SER A 58 -0.79 -19.05 -6.76
CA SER A 58 -2.19 -18.69 -6.98
C SER A 58 -2.33 -17.61 -8.06
N PRO A 59 -3.22 -17.78 -9.05
CA PRO A 59 -3.54 -16.70 -9.99
C PRO A 59 -4.14 -15.47 -9.29
N LYS A 60 -4.73 -15.65 -8.10
CA LYS A 60 -5.28 -14.57 -7.29
C LYS A 60 -4.24 -13.58 -6.78
N LEU A 61 -2.97 -13.98 -6.71
CA LEU A 61 -1.88 -13.07 -6.36
C LEU A 61 -1.87 -11.86 -7.30
N ARG A 62 -1.94 -12.10 -8.61
CA ARG A 62 -1.95 -11.04 -9.63
C ARG A 62 -3.19 -10.16 -9.53
N ASP A 63 -4.35 -10.76 -9.36
CA ASP A 63 -5.62 -10.01 -9.24
C ASP A 63 -5.57 -9.03 -8.06
N VAL A 64 -5.10 -9.50 -6.90
CA VAL A 64 -5.04 -8.71 -5.67
C VAL A 64 -3.93 -7.65 -5.77
N SER A 65 -2.73 -8.03 -6.20
CA SER A 65 -1.58 -7.12 -6.28
C SER A 65 -1.82 -5.97 -7.25
N SER A 66 -2.40 -6.26 -8.43
CA SER A 66 -2.75 -5.28 -9.45
C SER A 66 -3.75 -4.25 -8.93
N ARG A 67 -4.78 -4.69 -8.18
CA ARG A 67 -5.76 -3.79 -7.54
C ARG A 67 -5.11 -2.87 -6.51
N ILE A 68 -4.22 -3.41 -5.67
CA ILE A 68 -3.50 -2.62 -4.66
C ILE A 68 -2.65 -1.55 -5.36
N PHE A 69 -1.85 -1.93 -6.36
CA PHE A 69 -0.97 -0.99 -7.05
C PHE A 69 -1.73 0.05 -7.87
N THR A 70 -2.88 -0.30 -8.45
CA THR A 70 -3.76 0.69 -9.11
C THR A 70 -4.31 1.71 -8.12
N ARG A 71 -4.83 1.28 -6.96
CA ARG A 71 -5.31 2.22 -5.93
C ARG A 71 -4.17 3.06 -5.34
N LEU A 72 -2.98 2.48 -5.13
CA LEU A 72 -1.83 3.23 -4.66
C LEU A 72 -1.38 4.28 -5.69
N ASN A 73 -1.41 3.94 -6.98
CA ASN A 73 -1.14 4.89 -8.05
C ASN A 73 -2.12 6.06 -8.06
N GLU A 74 -3.40 5.84 -7.75
CA GLU A 74 -4.37 6.94 -7.57
C GLU A 74 -3.97 7.85 -6.41
N PHE A 75 -3.56 7.29 -5.26
CA PHE A 75 -3.09 8.08 -4.12
C PHE A 75 -1.86 8.91 -4.48
N VAL A 76 -0.87 8.32 -5.16
CA VAL A 76 0.34 9.03 -5.59
C VAL A 76 -0.01 10.20 -6.51
N ASN A 77 -0.87 9.97 -7.51
CA ASN A 77 -1.24 11.01 -8.49
C ASN A 77 -2.10 12.14 -7.92
N ASN A 78 -2.74 11.92 -6.76
CA ASN A 78 -3.55 12.94 -6.08
C ASN A 78 -2.94 13.41 -4.76
N ALA A 79 -1.70 13.01 -4.44
CA ALA A 79 -1.12 13.17 -3.10
C ALA A 79 -1.03 14.62 -2.60
N ALA A 80 -0.97 15.61 -3.50
CA ALA A 80 -0.96 17.04 -3.18
C ALA A 80 -2.36 17.68 -3.15
N ASP A 81 -3.40 17.01 -3.64
CA ASP A 81 -4.78 17.50 -3.68
C ASP A 81 -5.50 17.15 -2.37
N ALA A 82 -5.56 18.10 -1.43
CA ALA A 82 -6.14 17.89 -0.11
C ALA A 82 -7.60 17.44 -0.14
N GLY A 83 -8.40 17.93 -1.10
CA GLY A 83 -9.81 17.59 -1.24
C GLY A 83 -9.98 16.15 -1.69
N LYS A 84 -9.30 15.77 -2.78
CA LYS A 84 -9.34 14.38 -3.28
C LYS A 84 -8.74 13.39 -2.30
N MET A 85 -7.60 13.71 -1.69
CA MET A 85 -6.99 12.85 -0.68
C MET A 85 -7.94 12.61 0.50
N SER A 86 -8.65 13.63 0.97
CA SER A 86 -9.61 13.46 2.07
C SER A 86 -10.72 12.46 1.71
N ALA A 87 -11.32 12.60 0.52
CA ALA A 87 -12.37 11.70 0.05
C ALA A 87 -11.85 10.26 -0.15
N MET A 88 -10.69 10.11 -0.82
CA MET A 88 -10.07 8.82 -1.08
C MET A 88 -9.66 8.09 0.21
N LEU A 89 -9.08 8.81 1.18
CA LEU A 89 -8.70 8.23 2.47
C LEU A 89 -9.92 7.77 3.26
N SER A 90 -11.01 8.55 3.27
CA SER A 90 -12.25 8.17 3.95
C SER A 90 -12.88 6.92 3.32
N GLN A 91 -12.94 6.86 1.99
CA GLN A 91 -13.44 5.70 1.27
C GLN A 91 -12.57 4.47 1.56
N PHE A 92 -11.26 4.62 1.43
CA PHE A 92 -10.30 3.55 1.67
C PHE A 92 -10.40 2.98 3.08
N ALA A 93 -10.51 3.86 4.10
CA ALA A 93 -10.67 3.44 5.49
C ALA A 93 -11.98 2.67 5.69
N SER A 94 -13.10 3.16 5.14
CA SER A 94 -14.39 2.47 5.23
C SER A 94 -14.36 1.07 4.58
N GLU A 95 -13.72 0.94 3.41
CA GLU A 95 -13.56 -0.34 2.72
C GLU A 95 -12.76 -1.34 3.58
N HIS A 96 -11.61 -0.92 4.11
CA HIS A 96 -10.72 -1.80 4.87
C HIS A 96 -11.27 -2.19 6.24
N VAL A 97 -11.95 -1.28 6.94
CA VAL A 97 -12.68 -1.60 8.17
C VAL A 97 -13.75 -2.67 7.90
N GLY A 98 -14.44 -2.59 6.76
CA GLY A 98 -15.39 -3.61 6.32
C GLY A 98 -14.77 -5.00 6.12
N PHE A 99 -13.47 -5.08 5.81
CA PHE A 99 -12.72 -6.34 5.71
C PHE A 99 -12.06 -6.76 7.05
N GLY A 100 -12.33 -6.03 8.14
CA GLY A 100 -11.72 -6.26 9.45
C GLY A 100 -10.26 -5.80 9.53
N VAL A 101 -9.76 -5.06 8.53
CA VAL A 101 -8.40 -4.53 8.48
C VAL A 101 -8.35 -3.19 9.20
N GLY A 102 -7.36 -3.00 10.06
CA GLY A 102 -7.17 -1.79 10.84
C GLY A 102 -5.84 -1.10 10.63
N SER A 103 -5.62 -0.04 11.41
CA SER A 103 -4.41 0.76 11.36
C SER A 103 -3.13 -0.06 11.59
N ALA A 104 -3.18 -1.09 12.45
CA ALA A 104 -2.04 -1.97 12.73
C ALA A 104 -1.48 -2.66 11.48
N GLN A 105 -2.34 -3.14 10.56
CA GLN A 105 -1.90 -3.77 9.32
C GLN A 105 -1.22 -2.78 8.39
N PHE A 106 -1.64 -1.51 8.41
CA PHE A 106 -1.02 -0.45 7.63
C PHE A 106 0.25 0.12 8.25
N GLU A 107 0.42 0.03 9.58
CA GLU A 107 1.73 0.28 10.22
C GLU A 107 2.76 -0.77 9.78
N ASN A 108 2.36 -2.03 9.61
CA ASN A 108 3.23 -3.06 9.02
C ASN A 108 3.69 -2.66 7.61
N VAL A 109 2.75 -2.23 6.75
CA VAL A 109 3.07 -1.74 5.40
C VAL A 109 4.01 -0.53 5.47
N ARG A 110 3.68 0.48 6.27
CA ARG A 110 4.49 1.69 6.47
C ARG A 110 5.93 1.37 6.86
N SER A 111 6.13 0.38 7.74
CA SER A 111 7.45 -0.04 8.23
C SER A 111 8.36 -0.67 7.18
N MET A 112 7.81 -1.15 6.06
CA MET A 112 8.58 -1.87 5.04
C MET A 112 8.52 -1.25 3.65
N PHE A 113 7.51 -0.44 3.36
CA PHE A 113 7.29 0.09 2.01
C PHE A 113 8.45 0.95 1.50
N PRO A 114 9.03 1.88 2.28
CA PRO A 114 10.20 2.65 1.83
C PRO A 114 11.37 1.74 1.41
N ALA A 115 11.70 0.73 2.22
CA ALA A 115 12.77 -0.22 1.91
C ALA A 115 12.45 -1.07 0.67
N PHE A 116 11.19 -1.47 0.47
CA PHE A 116 10.76 -2.15 -0.76
C PHE A 116 10.98 -1.27 -2.00
N VAL A 117 10.56 0.00 -1.96
CA VAL A 117 10.77 0.95 -3.08
C VAL A 117 12.25 1.19 -3.33
N ALA A 118 13.05 1.41 -2.28
CA ALA A 118 14.50 1.60 -2.39
C ALA A 118 15.22 0.37 -2.99
N SER A 119 14.74 -0.84 -2.72
CA SER A 119 15.28 -2.08 -3.30
C SER A 119 15.15 -2.17 -4.82
N LEU A 120 14.26 -1.37 -5.41
CA LEU A 120 14.03 -1.26 -6.85
C LEU A 120 14.86 -0.13 -7.48
N SER A 121 15.89 0.37 -6.78
CA SER A 121 16.75 1.48 -7.22
C SER A 121 15.99 2.77 -7.54
N ALA A 122 14.84 2.96 -6.91
CA ALA A 122 14.07 4.19 -7.02
C ALA A 122 14.75 5.35 -6.26
N PRO A 123 14.54 6.61 -6.68
CA PRO A 123 14.99 7.78 -5.92
C PRO A 123 14.49 7.74 -4.45
N PRO A 124 15.30 8.23 -3.49
CA PRO A 124 14.91 8.22 -2.08
C PRO A 124 13.68 9.11 -1.84
N ALA A 125 12.72 8.57 -1.10
CA ALA A 125 11.45 9.26 -0.79
C ALA A 125 10.83 8.77 0.52
N ASP A 126 11.63 8.20 1.41
CA ASP A 126 11.20 7.44 2.60
C ASP A 126 10.28 8.25 3.50
N ASP A 127 10.63 9.49 3.80
CA ASP A 127 9.81 10.38 4.64
C ASP A 127 8.47 10.69 3.99
N ALA A 128 8.46 10.89 2.67
CA ALA A 128 7.23 11.19 1.95
C ALA A 128 6.31 9.96 1.86
N TRP A 129 6.87 8.76 1.67
CA TRP A 129 6.13 7.50 1.79
C TRP A 129 5.61 7.27 3.22
N ASN A 130 6.46 7.49 4.23
CA ASN A 130 6.08 7.38 5.63
C ASN A 130 4.95 8.33 6.00
N LYS A 131 4.93 9.54 5.43
CA LYS A 131 3.84 10.49 5.60
C LYS A 131 2.57 10.03 4.90
N LEU A 132 2.65 9.56 3.64
CA LEU A 132 1.49 9.06 2.90
C LEU A 132 0.81 7.89 3.64
N PHE A 133 1.56 6.87 4.07
CA PHE A 133 1.00 5.79 4.87
C PHE A 133 0.55 6.26 6.26
N GLY A 134 1.19 7.27 6.84
CA GLY A 134 0.72 7.93 8.05
C GLY A 134 -0.68 8.52 7.90
N LEU A 135 -1.02 9.09 6.73
CA LEU A 135 -2.37 9.58 6.43
C LEU A 135 -3.39 8.43 6.35
N ILE A 136 -3.00 7.30 5.75
CA ILE A 136 -3.84 6.08 5.69
C ILE A 136 -4.11 5.54 7.10
N VAL A 137 -3.06 5.42 7.91
CA VAL A 137 -3.15 5.00 9.31
C VAL A 137 -4.07 5.93 10.11
N ALA A 138 -3.94 7.25 9.94
CA ALA A 138 -4.80 8.22 10.61
C ALA A 138 -6.27 8.09 10.19
N ALA A 139 -6.52 7.85 8.89
CA ALA A 139 -7.88 7.65 8.37
C ALA A 139 -8.54 6.38 8.93
N LEU A 140 -7.80 5.28 9.03
CA LEU A 140 -8.28 4.03 9.65
C LEU A 140 -8.63 4.24 11.13
N LYS A 141 -7.73 4.89 11.88
CA LYS A 141 -7.97 5.22 13.30
C LYS A 141 -9.23 6.05 13.47
N ALA A 142 -9.46 7.03 12.59
CA ALA A 142 -10.67 7.83 12.58
C ALA A 142 -11.94 7.01 12.24
N ALA A 143 -11.81 5.95 11.44
CA ALA A 143 -12.88 5.00 11.12
C ALA A 143 -13.07 3.88 12.18
N GLY A 144 -12.30 3.90 13.27
CA GLY A 144 -12.46 3.00 14.42
C GLY A 144 -11.58 1.75 14.45
N LYS A 145 -10.52 1.66 13.61
CA LYS A 145 -9.56 0.53 13.59
C LYS A 145 -8.12 0.99 13.35
#